data_AF-A0A9Q0W8H7-F1
#
_entry.id   AF-A0A9Q0W8H7-F1
#
_cell.length_a   1.000
_cell.length_b   1.000
_cell.length_c   1.000
_cell.angle_alpha   90.00
_cell.angle_beta   90.00
_cell.angle_gamma   90.00
#
_symmetry.space_group_name_H-M   'P 1'
#
loop_
_entity.id
_entity.type
_entity.pdbx_description
1 polymer ?
#
loop_
_entity_poly.entity_id
_entity_poly.type
_entity_poly.pdbx_seq_one_letter_code
_entity_poly.pdbx_strand_id
1 'polypeptide(L)'
;MLRLLFFQNSVKITSIPFTGSSFLHCILQSLLADVWSCGVTLYVMLVGAYPFEDQDDPRNFRKTIQKIMSVQYKIPDYVHVSQACRHLLSRIFVANSSRRISLSEIKSHPWFLKNLPKELAEPAQAIYYQRDNPSFSLQSVDEIMKIVAEARQPPPSSKSVKGFGWGADEEEEEEEEDIDAEVDEEDDEDEYDKRVKEVHASGEFQIS
;
A
#
# COMPACT_ATOMS: atom_id res chain seq x y z
N MET A 1 1.33 -4.02 4.23
CA MET A 1 1.12 -5.47 4.46
C MET A 1 -0.32 -5.80 4.86
N LEU A 2 -0.89 -5.23 5.94
CA LEU A 2 -2.27 -5.53 6.40
C LEU A 2 -3.38 -5.12 5.42
N ARG A 3 -3.25 -3.98 4.73
CA ARG A 3 -4.16 -3.59 3.62
C ARG A 3 -4.10 -4.62 2.47
N LEU A 4 -2.90 -5.03 2.05
CA LEU A 4 -2.72 -6.04 0.99
C LEU A 4 -3.32 -7.39 1.37
N LEU A 5 -3.07 -7.88 2.59
CA LEU A 5 -3.57 -9.18 3.05
C LEU A 5 -5.10 -9.25 3.09
N PHE A 6 -5.79 -8.17 3.48
CA PHE A 6 -7.26 -8.16 3.44
C PHE A 6 -7.80 -7.96 2.01
N PHE A 7 -7.14 -7.13 1.20
CA PHE A 7 -7.52 -6.86 -0.18
C PHE A 7 -7.36 -8.10 -1.07
N GLN A 8 -6.30 -8.88 -0.90
CA GLN A 8 -6.07 -10.16 -1.61
C GLN A 8 -7.03 -11.29 -1.19
N ASN A 9 -7.59 -11.26 0.02
CA ASN A 9 -8.50 -12.32 0.48
C ASN A 9 -9.98 -11.98 0.26
N SER A 10 -10.36 -10.70 0.18
CA SER A 10 -11.74 -10.29 -0.12
C SER A 10 -12.01 -10.09 -1.61
N VAL A 11 -10.96 -9.85 -2.41
CA VAL A 11 -11.08 -9.61 -3.85
C VAL A 11 -10.26 -10.66 -4.58
N LYS A 12 -10.92 -11.53 -5.34
CA LYS A 12 -10.25 -12.21 -6.46
C LYS A 12 -9.89 -11.14 -7.49
N ILE A 13 -8.73 -10.49 -7.33
CA ILE A 13 -8.21 -9.45 -8.25
C ILE A 13 -7.62 -10.10 -9.52
N THR A 14 -8.22 -11.19 -9.96
CA THR A 14 -7.92 -11.82 -11.23
C THR A 14 -9.25 -11.90 -11.97
N SER A 15 -9.44 -10.95 -12.90
CA SER A 15 -10.47 -10.99 -13.94
C SER A 15 -11.88 -10.46 -13.63
N ILE A 16 -12.04 -9.38 -12.85
CA ILE A 16 -13.33 -8.68 -12.81
C ILE A 16 -13.34 -7.60 -13.90
N PRO A 17 -14.20 -7.69 -14.93
CA PRO A 17 -14.29 -6.66 -15.96
C PRO A 17 -14.73 -5.33 -15.34
N PHE A 18 -14.08 -4.24 -15.76
CA PHE A 18 -14.42 -2.86 -15.39
C PHE A 18 -15.78 -2.46 -15.98
N THR A 19 -16.86 -3.00 -15.44
CA THR A 19 -18.21 -2.47 -15.64
C THR A 19 -18.50 -1.49 -14.51
N GLY A 20 -19.25 -0.41 -14.78
CA GLY A 20 -19.48 0.68 -13.80
C GLY A 20 -19.98 0.19 -12.43
N SER A 21 -20.80 -0.86 -12.41
CA SER A 21 -21.28 -1.50 -11.17
C SER A 21 -20.17 -2.19 -10.37
N SER A 22 -19.21 -2.84 -11.03
CA SER A 22 -18.05 -3.48 -10.39
C SER A 22 -17.06 -2.45 -9.83
N PHE A 23 -16.93 -1.30 -10.50
CA PHE A 23 -16.08 -0.20 -10.03
C PHE A 23 -16.61 0.42 -8.72
N LEU A 24 -17.92 0.70 -8.66
CA LEU A 24 -18.59 1.13 -7.43
C LEU A 24 -18.45 0.10 -6.31
N HIS A 25 -18.58 -1.19 -6.63
CA HIS A 25 -18.37 -2.26 -5.66
C HIS A 25 -16.94 -2.27 -5.11
N CYS A 26 -15.92 -2.11 -5.97
CA CYS A 26 -14.52 -2.02 -5.59
C CYS A 26 -14.23 -0.79 -4.71
N ILE A 27 -14.80 0.37 -5.04
CA ILE A 27 -14.68 1.58 -4.21
C ILE A 27 -15.28 1.35 -2.82
N LEU A 28 -16.49 0.80 -2.73
CA LEU A 28 -17.14 0.54 -1.45
C LEU A 28 -16.34 -0.46 -0.61
N GLN A 29 -15.79 -1.51 -1.22
CA GLN A 29 -14.90 -2.45 -0.52
C GLN A 29 -13.62 -1.77 -0.03
N SER A 30 -13.04 -0.87 -0.83
CA SER A 30 -11.84 -0.12 -0.48
C SER A 30 -12.10 0.79 0.73
N LEU A 31 -13.21 1.54 0.73
CA LEU A 31 -13.59 2.39 1.87
C LEU A 31 -13.84 1.57 3.15
N LEU A 32 -14.44 0.39 3.03
CA LEU A 32 -14.65 -0.50 4.19
C LEU A 32 -13.34 -1.12 4.68
N ALA A 33 -12.38 -1.39 3.80
CA ALA A 33 -11.03 -1.81 4.17
C ALA A 33 -10.27 -0.69 4.89
N ASP A 34 -10.49 0.57 4.51
CA ASP A 34 -9.91 1.73 5.18
C ASP A 34 -10.40 1.84 6.63
N VAL A 35 -11.70 1.67 6.86
CA VAL A 35 -12.28 1.61 8.22
C VAL A 35 -11.57 0.57 9.09
N TRP A 36 -11.29 -0.62 8.54
CA TRP A 36 -10.54 -1.65 9.26
C TRP A 36 -9.13 -1.17 9.61
N SER A 37 -8.41 -0.57 8.66
CA SER A 37 -7.06 -0.06 8.89
C SER A 37 -7.03 1.07 9.94
N CYS A 38 -8.05 1.94 9.95
CA CYS A 38 -8.24 2.93 11.00
C CYS A 38 -8.46 2.27 12.37
N GLY A 39 -9.23 1.18 12.43
CA GLY A 39 -9.42 0.39 13.66
C GLY A 39 -8.13 -0.23 14.19
N VAL A 40 -7.31 -0.81 13.31
CA VAL A 40 -5.98 -1.34 13.68
C VAL A 40 -5.10 -0.22 14.24
N THR A 41 -5.07 0.93 13.56
CA THR A 41 -4.29 2.10 14.01
C THR A 41 -4.75 2.59 15.37
N LEU A 42 -6.07 2.71 15.57
CA LEU A 42 -6.66 3.07 16.85
C LEU A 42 -6.28 2.09 17.97
N TYR A 43 -6.35 0.78 17.68
CA TYR A 43 -5.94 -0.23 18.64
C TYR A 43 -4.47 -0.09 19.04
N VAL A 44 -3.57 0.10 18.07
CA VAL A 44 -2.14 0.29 18.31
C VAL A 44 -1.89 1.55 19.15
N MET A 45 -2.62 2.65 18.90
CA MET A 45 -2.50 3.86 19.72
C MET A 45 -2.94 3.65 21.18
N LEU A 46 -3.90 2.75 21.43
CA LEU A 46 -4.42 2.48 22.77
C LEU A 46 -3.59 1.45 23.55
N VAL A 47 -3.10 0.41 22.87
CA VAL A 47 -2.45 -0.76 23.50
C VAL A 47 -0.93 -0.76 23.29
N GLY A 48 -0.42 -0.09 22.26
CA GLY A 48 0.99 -0.10 21.88
C GLY A 48 1.45 -1.35 21.11
N ALA A 49 0.52 -2.24 20.77
CA ALA A 49 0.77 -3.49 20.05
C ALA A 49 -0.31 -3.75 18.99
N TYR A 50 -0.01 -4.58 17.99
CA TYR A 50 -0.98 -4.95 16.96
C TYR A 50 -2.05 -5.91 17.50
N PRO A 51 -3.33 -5.76 17.08
CA PRO A 51 -4.45 -6.55 17.63
C PRO A 51 -4.41 -8.05 17.31
N PHE A 52 -3.78 -8.43 16.20
CA PHE A 52 -3.78 -9.82 15.69
C PHE A 52 -2.37 -10.46 15.69
N GLU A 53 -1.36 -9.71 16.10
CA GLU A 53 0.01 -10.21 16.16
C GLU A 53 0.20 -11.09 17.41
N ASP A 54 1.06 -12.09 17.29
CA ASP A 54 1.46 -12.91 18.43
C ASP A 54 2.66 -12.26 19.13
N GLN A 55 2.54 -11.99 20.44
CA GLN A 55 3.63 -11.39 21.20
C GLN A 55 4.82 -12.35 21.35
N ASP A 56 4.55 -13.66 21.36
CA ASP A 56 5.59 -14.67 21.55
C ASP A 56 6.28 -15.04 20.22
N ASP A 57 5.60 -14.87 19.09
CA ASP A 57 6.11 -15.23 17.77
C ASP A 57 5.63 -14.24 16.67
N PRO A 58 6.20 -13.02 16.63
CA PRO A 58 5.76 -11.96 15.72
C PRO A 58 6.02 -12.26 14.24
N ARG A 59 6.91 -13.22 13.93
CA ARG A 59 7.23 -13.62 12.55
C ARG A 59 6.23 -14.64 11.98
N ASN A 60 5.26 -15.08 12.78
CA ASN A 60 4.30 -16.10 12.38
C ASN A 60 3.09 -15.52 11.65
N PHE A 61 3.29 -15.15 10.39
CA PHE A 61 2.23 -14.58 9.56
C PHE A 61 1.02 -15.51 9.42
N ARG A 62 1.20 -16.83 9.44
CA ARG A 62 0.10 -17.81 9.36
C ARG A 62 -0.87 -17.66 10.54
N LYS A 63 -0.35 -17.58 11.77
CA LYS A 63 -1.17 -17.35 12.97
C LYS A 63 -1.86 -15.98 12.93
N THR A 64 -1.15 -14.95 12.52
CA THR A 64 -1.72 -13.59 12.38
C THR A 64 -2.88 -13.57 11.39
N ILE A 65 -2.73 -14.23 10.24
CA ILE A 65 -3.81 -14.35 9.24
C ILE A 65 -5.01 -15.10 9.81
N GLN A 66 -4.80 -16.23 10.51
CA GLN A 66 -5.88 -16.96 11.17
C GLN A 66 -6.63 -16.11 12.21
N LYS A 67 -5.91 -15.33 13.01
CA LYS A 67 -6.50 -14.39 13.98
C LYS A 67 -7.29 -13.28 13.29
N ILE A 68 -6.82 -12.75 12.17
CA ILE A 68 -7.55 -11.76 11.35
C ILE A 68 -8.85 -12.37 10.81
N MET A 69 -8.80 -13.57 10.23
CA MET A 69 -9.95 -14.24 9.64
C MET A 69 -11.03 -14.58 10.69
N SER A 70 -10.60 -14.97 11.88
CA SER A 70 -11.49 -15.26 13.02
C SER A 70 -11.84 -14.03 13.85
N VAL A 71 -11.26 -12.86 13.52
CA VAL A 71 -11.42 -11.58 14.22
C VAL A 71 -11.12 -11.72 15.72
N GLN A 72 -10.08 -12.48 16.04
CA GLN A 72 -9.64 -12.70 17.41
C GLN A 72 -8.63 -11.63 17.84
N TYR A 73 -9.11 -10.69 18.65
CA TYR A 73 -8.27 -9.68 19.33
C TYR A 73 -8.69 -9.59 20.80
N LYS A 74 -7.75 -9.21 21.68
CA LYS A 74 -8.03 -9.00 23.10
C LYS A 74 -7.31 -7.75 23.60
N ILE A 75 -8.08 -6.82 24.18
CA ILE A 75 -7.53 -5.67 24.89
C ILE A 75 -7.00 -6.18 26.25
N PRO A 76 -5.71 -6.01 26.56
CA PRO A 76 -5.14 -6.45 27.84
C PRO A 76 -5.78 -5.76 29.05
N ASP A 77 -5.82 -6.45 30.19
CA ASP A 77 -6.52 -5.98 31.40
C ASP A 77 -5.84 -4.75 32.04
N TYR A 78 -4.54 -4.58 31.80
CA TYR A 78 -3.78 -3.40 32.24
C TYR A 78 -4.12 -2.13 31.45
N VAL A 79 -4.80 -2.23 30.29
CA VAL A 79 -5.19 -1.07 29.47
C VAL A 79 -6.62 -0.66 29.82
N HIS A 80 -6.75 0.50 30.46
CA HIS A 80 -8.04 1.09 30.77
C HIS A 80 -8.67 1.79 29.56
N VAL A 81 -9.46 1.03 28.80
CA VAL A 81 -10.24 1.52 27.66
C VAL A 81 -11.70 1.72 28.02
N SER A 82 -12.26 2.90 27.73
CA SER A 82 -13.69 3.20 27.97
C SER A 82 -14.63 2.24 27.24
N GLN A 83 -15.82 1.98 27.81
CA GLN A 83 -16.80 1.07 27.21
C GLN A 83 -17.23 1.51 25.80
N ALA A 84 -17.37 2.82 25.57
CA ALA A 84 -17.70 3.36 24.26
C ALA A 84 -16.60 3.07 23.22
N CYS A 85 -15.33 3.12 23.61
CA CYS A 85 -14.23 2.78 22.70
C CYS A 85 -14.21 1.28 22.37
N ARG A 86 -14.41 0.41 23.37
CA ARG A 86 -14.53 -1.04 23.16
C ARG A 86 -15.68 -1.38 22.22
N HIS A 87 -16.82 -0.69 22.39
CA HIS A 87 -17.96 -0.82 21.48
C HIS A 87 -17.60 -0.39 20.05
N LEU A 88 -16.92 0.74 19.87
CA LEU A 88 -16.47 1.18 18.55
C LEU A 88 -15.55 0.16 17.86
N LEU A 89 -14.53 -0.33 18.57
CA LEU A 89 -13.60 -1.35 18.05
C LEU A 89 -14.34 -2.64 17.66
N SER A 90 -15.33 -3.06 18.45
CA SER A 90 -16.15 -4.24 18.13
C SER A 90 -16.99 -4.08 16.86
N ARG A 91 -17.40 -2.85 16.51
CA ARG A 91 -18.14 -2.57 15.26
C ARG A 91 -17.22 -2.38 14.05
N ILE A 92 -15.96 -2.02 14.28
CA ILE A 92 -14.92 -1.91 13.22
C ILE A 92 -14.37 -3.30 12.87
N PHE A 93 -13.99 -4.09 13.86
CA PHE A 93 -13.48 -5.44 13.68
C PHE A 93 -14.65 -6.42 13.49
N VAL A 94 -15.20 -6.40 12.28
CA VAL A 94 -16.23 -7.33 11.80
C VAL A 94 -15.74 -7.97 10.50
N ALA A 95 -15.76 -9.30 10.44
CA ALA A 95 -15.30 -10.07 9.27
C ALA A 95 -16.08 -9.72 8.01
N ASN A 96 -17.41 -9.65 8.13
CA ASN A 96 -18.29 -9.27 7.04
C ASN A 96 -18.25 -7.74 6.83
N SER A 97 -17.73 -7.31 5.68
CA SER A 97 -17.61 -5.90 5.31
C SER A 97 -18.96 -5.17 5.23
N SER A 98 -20.02 -5.83 4.74
CA SER A 98 -21.37 -5.24 4.65
C SER A 98 -22.02 -4.97 6.01
N ARG A 99 -21.55 -5.65 7.07
CA ARG A 99 -22.02 -5.43 8.45
C ARG A 99 -21.08 -4.53 9.27
N ARG A 100 -19.95 -4.14 8.69
CA ARG A 100 -18.96 -3.27 9.32
C ARG A 100 -19.51 -1.85 9.41
N ILE A 101 -19.19 -1.16 10.51
CA ILE A 101 -19.58 0.24 10.69
C ILE A 101 -19.07 1.11 9.54
N SER A 102 -19.92 1.99 9.02
CA SER A 102 -19.55 2.97 8.00
C SER A 102 -18.84 4.18 8.62
N LEU A 103 -18.09 4.94 7.82
CA LEU A 103 -17.41 6.15 8.32
C LEU A 103 -18.40 7.19 8.89
N SER A 104 -19.58 7.33 8.28
CA SER A 104 -20.65 8.21 8.76
C SER A 104 -21.14 7.81 10.16
N GLU A 105 -21.26 6.52 10.43
CA GLU A 105 -21.60 6.01 11.75
C GLU A 105 -20.47 6.14 12.77
N ILE A 106 -19.20 6.08 12.33
CA ILE A 106 -18.05 6.37 13.20
C ILE A 106 -18.09 7.83 13.63
N LYS A 107 -18.33 8.76 12.69
CA LYS A 107 -18.41 10.20 12.95
C LYS A 107 -19.52 10.56 13.95
N SER A 108 -20.62 9.82 13.96
CA SER A 108 -21.72 10.01 14.93
C SER A 108 -21.56 9.18 16.21
N HIS A 109 -20.50 8.37 16.33
CA HIS A 109 -20.33 7.49 17.47
C HIS A 109 -19.99 8.29 18.76
N PRO A 110 -20.59 7.98 19.92
CA PRO A 110 -20.37 8.72 21.16
C PRO A 110 -18.90 8.83 21.59
N TRP A 111 -18.09 7.82 21.27
CA TRP A 111 -16.65 7.85 21.53
C TRP A 111 -15.92 8.87 20.63
N PHE A 112 -16.32 9.00 19.36
CA PHE A 112 -15.70 9.91 18.41
C PHE A 112 -16.06 11.37 18.69
N LEU A 113 -17.30 11.61 19.13
CA LEU A 113 -17.79 12.95 19.47
C LEU A 113 -17.24 13.47 20.82
N LYS A 114 -16.72 12.58 21.67
CA LYS A 114 -16.21 12.96 22.98
C LYS A 114 -14.91 13.75 22.85
N ASN A 115 -14.93 15.02 23.26
CA ASN A 115 -13.79 15.95 23.18
C ASN A 115 -13.26 16.17 21.75
N LEU A 116 -14.12 16.03 20.72
CA LEU A 116 -13.72 16.34 19.36
C LEU A 116 -13.32 17.82 19.27
N PRO A 117 -12.06 18.16 18.91
CA PRO A 117 -11.63 19.53 18.72
C PRO A 117 -12.53 20.24 17.72
N LYS A 118 -12.87 21.50 18.00
CA LYS A 118 -13.80 22.27 17.16
C LYS A 118 -13.27 22.43 15.74
N GLU A 119 -11.95 22.42 15.56
CA GLU A 119 -11.27 22.48 14.27
C GLU A 119 -11.49 21.22 13.40
N LEU A 120 -11.82 20.09 14.03
CA LEU A 120 -12.11 18.81 13.36
C LEU A 120 -13.61 18.55 13.20
N ALA A 121 -14.46 19.42 13.74
CA ALA A 121 -15.89 19.32 13.51
C ALA A 121 -16.20 19.61 12.03
N GLU A 122 -17.21 18.94 11.47
CA GLU A 122 -17.73 19.12 10.10
C GLU A 122 -17.71 20.59 9.59
N PRO A 123 -18.20 21.59 10.33
CA PRO A 123 -18.16 22.99 9.86
C PRO A 123 -16.74 23.55 9.70
N ALA A 124 -15.77 23.12 10.50
CA ALA A 124 -14.37 23.54 10.36
C ALA A 124 -13.66 22.78 9.22
N GLN A 125 -13.96 21.49 9.03
CA GLN A 125 -13.47 20.73 7.87
C GLN A 125 -14.00 21.28 6.54
N ALA A 126 -15.25 21.76 6.50
CA ALA A 126 -15.82 22.39 5.32
C ALA A 126 -15.04 23.65 4.89
N ILE A 127 -14.43 24.37 5.84
CA ILE A 127 -13.54 25.51 5.57
C ILE A 127 -12.20 25.02 5.00
N TYR A 128 -11.68 23.88 5.45
CA TYR A 128 -10.46 23.27 4.89
C TYR A 128 -10.61 22.82 3.43
N TYR A 129 -11.77 22.28 3.04
CA TYR A 129 -12.05 21.84 1.66
C TYR A 129 -12.70 22.91 0.78
N GLN A 130 -12.91 24.13 1.28
CA GLN A 130 -13.27 25.25 0.41
C GLN A 130 -12.12 25.50 -0.56
N ARG A 131 -12.46 25.53 -1.85
CA ARG A 131 -11.55 25.68 -3.00
C ARG A 131 -10.67 26.94 -2.94
N ASP A 132 -11.02 27.89 -2.08
CA ASP A 132 -10.31 29.15 -1.85
C ASP A 132 -9.56 29.20 -0.51
N ASN A 133 -9.36 28.06 0.19
CA ASN A 133 -8.56 28.06 1.41
C ASN A 133 -7.06 28.22 1.06
N PRO A 134 -6.43 29.38 1.33
CA PRO A 134 -5.04 29.66 0.90
C PRO A 134 -4.01 28.83 1.67
N SER A 135 -4.44 28.00 2.63
CA SER A 135 -3.56 27.31 3.56
C SER A 135 -2.86 26.06 2.99
N PHE A 136 -3.30 25.50 1.86
CA PHE A 136 -2.76 24.20 1.39
C PHE A 136 -1.74 24.32 0.26
N SER A 137 -1.89 25.31 -0.63
CA SER A 137 -0.83 25.74 -1.56
C SER A 137 -1.27 27.06 -2.20
N LEU A 138 -0.39 28.06 -2.16
CA LEU A 138 -0.61 29.33 -2.85
C LEU A 138 -0.30 29.24 -4.36
N GLN A 139 0.25 28.12 -4.83
CA GLN A 139 0.65 27.95 -6.21
C GLN A 139 -0.55 27.67 -7.10
N SER A 140 -0.69 28.45 -8.17
CA SER A 140 -1.68 28.16 -9.19
C SER A 140 -1.34 26.86 -9.93
N VAL A 141 -2.34 26.25 -10.55
CA VAL A 141 -2.14 25.06 -11.40
C VAL A 141 -1.08 25.32 -12.48
N ASP A 142 -1.07 26.53 -13.04
CA ASP A 142 -0.10 26.93 -14.06
C ASP A 142 1.34 27.00 -13.53
N GLU A 143 1.52 27.50 -12.30
CA GLU A 143 2.83 27.54 -11.64
C GLU A 143 3.35 26.13 -11.34
N ILE A 144 2.47 25.24 -10.86
CA ILE A 144 2.81 23.82 -10.62
C ILE A 144 3.25 23.18 -11.94
N MET A 145 2.50 23.38 -13.03
CA MET A 145 2.83 22.82 -14.34
C MET A 145 4.14 23.40 -14.91
N LYS A 146 4.43 24.68 -14.64
CA LYS A 146 5.69 25.32 -15.00
C LYS A 146 6.88 24.68 -14.27
N ILE A 147 6.77 24.45 -12.96
CA ILE A 147 7.81 23.79 -12.16
C ILE A 147 8.06 22.37 -12.66
N VAL A 148 6.99 21.62 -12.98
CA VAL A 148 7.12 20.26 -13.55
C VAL A 148 7.81 20.29 -14.91
N ALA A 149 7.52 21.28 -15.76
CA ALA A 149 8.17 21.43 -17.06
C ALA A 149 9.66 21.80 -16.93
N GLU A 150 10.00 22.69 -15.98
CA GLU A 150 11.37 23.10 -15.68
C GLU A 150 12.19 21.92 -15.12
N ALA A 151 11.62 21.15 -14.18
CA ALA A 151 12.26 19.99 -13.58
C ALA A 151 12.51 18.83 -14.56
N ARG A 152 11.86 18.82 -15.73
CA ARG A 152 12.13 17.84 -16.80
C ARG A 152 13.40 18.16 -17.58
N GLN A 153 13.92 19.38 -17.50
CA GLN A 153 15.16 19.74 -18.15
C GLN A 153 16.34 19.52 -17.19
N PRO A 154 17.34 18.70 -17.55
CA PRO A 154 18.54 18.57 -16.75
C PRO A 154 19.27 19.93 -16.71
N PRO A 155 19.99 20.25 -15.62
CA PRO A 155 20.78 21.47 -15.57
C PRO A 155 21.77 21.50 -16.73
N PRO A 156 21.99 22.66 -17.39
CA PRO A 156 23.05 22.77 -18.37
C PRO A 156 24.36 22.37 -17.70
N SER A 157 25.10 21.46 -18.33
CA SER A 157 26.42 21.04 -17.84
C SER A 157 27.21 22.28 -17.50
N SER A 158 27.62 22.40 -16.23
CA SER A 158 28.48 23.50 -15.82
C SER A 158 29.68 23.48 -16.75
N LYS A 159 29.87 24.52 -17.56
CA LYS A 159 31.12 24.71 -18.29
C LYS A 159 32.22 24.52 -17.26
N SER A 160 32.99 23.45 -17.43
CA SER A 160 34.11 23.13 -16.56
C SER A 160 34.90 24.41 -16.36
N VAL A 161 34.97 24.87 -15.11
CA VAL A 161 35.87 25.96 -14.75
C VAL A 161 37.26 25.45 -15.14
N LYS A 162 37.83 26.07 -16.16
CA LYS A 162 39.15 25.77 -16.70
C LYS A 162 40.16 25.96 -15.56
N GLY A 163 40.47 24.89 -14.82
CA GLY A 163 41.26 24.99 -13.59
C GLY A 163 41.34 23.75 -12.70
N PHE A 164 40.51 22.72 -12.88
CA PHE A 164 40.73 21.41 -12.27
C PHE A 164 40.92 20.37 -13.37
N GLY A 165 42.19 19.97 -13.55
CA GLY A 165 42.64 19.17 -14.67
C GLY A 165 42.24 17.71 -14.54
N TRP A 166 41.36 17.27 -15.44
CA TRP A 166 41.38 15.92 -15.97
C TRP A 166 41.24 16.08 -17.47
N GLY A 167 42.32 15.67 -18.14
CA GLY A 167 42.65 15.99 -19.52
C GLY A 167 41.63 15.47 -20.51
N ALA A 168 41.60 16.20 -21.62
CA ALA A 168 40.93 15.85 -22.84
C ALA A 168 41.54 14.58 -23.48
N ASP A 169 40.85 14.18 -24.54
CA ASP A 169 41.32 13.47 -25.73
C ASP A 169 40.66 12.08 -25.83
N GLU A 170 40.04 11.68 -26.93
CA GLU A 170 39.75 12.28 -28.24
C GLU A 170 38.63 11.39 -28.85
N GLU A 171 37.76 11.97 -29.67
CA GLU A 171 36.89 11.19 -30.56
C GLU A 171 37.74 10.66 -31.73
N GLU A 172 37.85 9.34 -31.89
CA GLU A 172 38.21 8.71 -33.17
C GLU A 172 37.18 7.63 -33.50
N GLU A 173 36.49 7.82 -34.62
CA GLU A 173 35.56 6.91 -35.28
C GLU A 173 36.32 5.92 -36.21
N GLU A 174 35.75 4.70 -36.34
CA GLU A 174 35.90 3.67 -37.41
C GLU A 174 37.22 2.83 -37.44
N GLU A 175 37.28 1.51 -37.67
CA GLU A 175 36.43 0.50 -38.36
C GLU A 175 36.51 -0.92 -37.72
N GLU A 176 35.62 -1.83 -38.16
CA GLU A 176 35.40 -3.23 -37.76
C GLU A 176 36.56 -4.22 -38.05
N GLU A 177 36.71 -5.28 -37.22
CA GLU A 177 36.69 -6.70 -37.66
C GLU A 177 36.73 -7.69 -36.47
N ASP A 178 36.01 -8.80 -36.64
CA ASP A 178 35.72 -9.93 -35.74
C ASP A 178 36.89 -10.50 -34.90
N ILE A 179 36.58 -11.01 -33.69
CA ILE A 179 37.02 -12.33 -33.16
C ILE A 179 36.20 -12.66 -31.89
N ASP A 180 35.51 -13.81 -31.96
CA ASP A 180 34.81 -14.55 -30.90
C ASP A 180 35.53 -14.58 -29.53
N ALA A 181 34.80 -14.26 -28.46
CA ALA A 181 35.07 -14.78 -27.11
C ALA A 181 33.81 -14.69 -26.23
N GLU A 182 33.06 -15.80 -26.24
CA GLU A 182 32.25 -16.41 -25.17
C GLU A 182 31.83 -15.52 -23.98
N VAL A 183 30.55 -15.18 -23.93
CA VAL A 183 29.86 -14.71 -22.72
C VAL A 183 29.31 -15.94 -22.00
N ASP A 184 29.90 -16.27 -20.85
CA ASP A 184 29.29 -17.21 -19.89
C ASP A 184 28.01 -16.57 -19.34
N GLU A 185 26.87 -16.95 -19.91
CA GLU A 185 25.55 -16.78 -19.29
C GLU A 185 25.38 -17.87 -18.22
N GLU A 186 25.59 -17.53 -16.94
CA GLU A 186 25.13 -18.38 -15.83
C GLU A 186 23.59 -18.31 -15.77
N ASP A 187 22.94 -19.20 -16.53
CA ASP A 187 21.53 -19.57 -16.41
C ASP A 187 21.33 -20.37 -15.10
N ASP A 188 20.92 -19.71 -14.03
CA ASP A 188 20.36 -20.37 -12.85
C ASP A 188 18.96 -20.93 -13.17
N GLU A 189 18.89 -22.01 -13.94
CA GLU A 189 17.67 -22.83 -14.08
C GLU A 189 17.40 -23.56 -12.76
N ASP A 190 16.41 -23.07 -12.01
CA ASP A 190 15.94 -23.70 -10.79
C ASP A 190 15.29 -25.07 -11.05
N GLU A 191 15.50 -26.02 -10.13
CA GLU A 191 15.18 -27.46 -10.21
C GLU A 191 13.77 -27.81 -10.75
N TYR A 192 12.84 -26.86 -10.68
CA TYR A 192 11.50 -26.98 -11.23
C TYR A 192 11.50 -27.05 -12.77
N ASP A 193 12.30 -26.23 -13.44
CA ASP A 193 12.33 -26.16 -14.90
C ASP A 193 12.96 -27.42 -15.52
N LYS A 194 13.93 -28.01 -14.81
CA LYS A 194 14.52 -29.31 -15.15
C LYS A 194 13.51 -30.45 -15.11
N ARG A 195 12.64 -30.49 -14.08
CA ARG A 195 11.57 -31.51 -13.99
C ARG A 195 10.49 -31.30 -15.05
N VAL A 196 10.16 -30.05 -15.38
CA VAL A 196 9.17 -29.74 -16.41
C VAL A 196 9.67 -30.19 -17.79
N LYS A 197 10.94 -29.91 -18.12
CA LYS A 197 11.55 -30.34 -19.39
C LYS A 197 11.66 -31.87 -19.52
N GLU A 198 12.00 -32.59 -18.45
CA GLU A 198 12.04 -34.07 -18.48
C GLU A 198 10.65 -34.68 -18.74
N VAL A 199 9.59 -34.13 -18.14
CA VAL A 199 8.21 -34.60 -18.33
C VAL A 199 7.70 -34.30 -19.75
N HIS A 200 8.13 -33.19 -20.35
CA HIS A 200 7.80 -32.87 -21.74
C HIS A 200 8.62 -33.67 -22.75
N ALA A 201 9.85 -34.07 -22.42
CA ALA A 201 10.73 -34.82 -23.31
C ALA A 201 10.44 -36.33 -23.34
N SER A 202 9.87 -36.90 -22.28
CA SER A 202 9.67 -38.36 -22.19
C SER A 202 8.37 -38.88 -22.83
N GLY A 203 7.50 -38.03 -23.37
CA GLY A 203 6.45 -38.44 -24.32
C GLY A 203 5.53 -39.60 -23.89
N GLU A 204 5.36 -39.89 -22.60
CA GLU A 204 4.45 -40.92 -22.10
C GLU A 204 3.45 -40.34 -21.11
N PHE A 205 2.23 -40.12 -21.62
CA PHE A 205 1.06 -39.86 -20.81
C PHE A 205 0.28 -41.18 -20.69
N GLN A 206 0.58 -41.98 -19.66
CA GLN A 206 -0.36 -43.01 -19.22
C GLN A 206 -1.27 -42.42 -18.14
N ILE A 207 -2.51 -42.14 -18.53
CA ILE A 207 -3.63 -42.07 -17.58
C ILE A 207 -4.07 -43.52 -17.32
N SER A 208 -4.09 -43.90 -16.04
CA SER A 208 -5.07 -44.85 -15.49
C SER A 208 -5.72 -44.21 -14.29
#